data_AF-A0A2S7PUW1-F1
#
_entry.id   AF-A0A2S7PUW1-F1
#
_cell.length_a   1.000
_cell.length_b   1.000
_cell.length_c   1.000
_cell.angle_alpha   90.00
_cell.angle_beta   90.00
_cell.angle_gamma   90.00
#
_symmetry.space_group_name_H-M   'P 1'
#
loop_
_entity.id
_entity.type
_entity.pdbx_description
1 polymer ?
#
loop_
_entity_poly.entity_id
_entity_poly.type
_entity_poly.pdbx_seq_one_letter_code
_entity_poly.pdbx_strand_id
1 'polypeptide(L)'
;MTIQALPDVNHEGEKFRSSSSLVYKSKLLRTNGQSVESQDIERLSLPNQDDTLDSTTFQAPVSEYSSPFLLPNAPSFFQESLVVSIIMLAQLLARAGLSQAIAPITYIGATFNTTSPSDTLWFPSAFSLTAGTFILVAGRIGDIIGHKVLFLYGLVWYALWSMLAGISAVPHNPSVVFFDFCRAMQGVAAAVLTPTGLAILGSMYKPGPRKAKAFSIFGAATPNGIVLGALFGSLLAQRTWWPWAYWVLAIMCVVLATVSWWALPDFQNIKQRKIRANREEGEAQANRGSEMGEKSFDWWGSLTGVVGLTLFNVAWNQAPSEGWQTPYIIVLLILGVIFIAAFIFVEKRASQPLIAIGSMSAEALYVLGCVALGWGNFGVWVYYLWEFLLRLREATPLNVTAQCVPGTVSGLGAAMMTGFLLSHVKKSYIMVASMLAFCIGNILAATMSVDETYWRQTFWSVLIMPFDMDLSFPTATLLMSNLLPHGQQGIAASTIAATVNYSMSLGLGVAGTVEAQVKHGDLLKGFRGGWYTAIGMSGCGVFLAIVHCVVEWRKSGKIPSEDGTDAGGRQ
;
A
#
# COMPACT_ATOMS: atom_id res chain seq x y z
N MET A 1 67.47 -23.57 -17.09
CA MET A 1 67.13 -23.16 -18.47
C MET A 1 66.76 -21.69 -18.41
N THR A 2 67.73 -20.80 -18.62
CA THR A 2 68.04 -20.19 -19.93
C THR A 2 66.94 -19.17 -20.26
N ILE A 3 67.08 -17.91 -19.82
CA ILE A 3 67.82 -16.79 -20.44
C ILE A 3 66.97 -16.08 -21.52
N GLN A 4 66.85 -14.75 -21.37
CA GLN A 4 66.82 -13.64 -22.37
C GLN A 4 65.69 -12.64 -22.08
N ALA A 5 65.85 -11.33 -22.17
CA ALA A 5 67.00 -10.42 -22.16
C ALA A 5 66.44 -8.97 -22.09
N LEU A 6 67.20 -8.11 -21.42
CA LEU A 6 67.21 -6.63 -21.36
C LEU A 6 67.30 -5.96 -22.78
N PRO A 7 67.29 -4.60 -22.97
CA PRO A 7 67.66 -3.53 -22.03
C PRO A 7 66.91 -2.17 -22.08
N ASP A 8 67.28 -1.34 -21.10
CA ASP A 8 67.18 0.13 -20.99
C ASP A 8 67.56 0.91 -22.27
N VAL A 9 66.93 2.09 -22.47
CA VAL A 9 67.62 3.34 -22.90
C VAL A 9 66.92 4.58 -22.31
N ASN A 10 67.77 5.52 -21.91
CA ASN A 10 67.60 6.78 -21.19
C ASN A 10 66.94 7.97 -21.95
N HIS A 11 66.49 8.93 -21.12
CA HIS A 11 66.56 10.40 -21.21
C HIS A 11 65.86 11.19 -22.35
N GLU A 12 64.93 12.05 -21.94
CA GLU A 12 64.76 13.51 -22.21
C GLU A 12 63.47 13.92 -21.45
N GLY A 13 63.32 14.96 -20.63
CA GLY A 13 63.66 16.37 -20.78
C GLY A 13 62.34 17.19 -20.71
N GLU A 14 62.28 18.19 -19.81
CA GLU A 14 61.33 19.34 -19.80
C GLU A 14 59.97 19.32 -19.04
N LYS A 15 60.01 19.90 -17.83
CA LYS A 15 59.27 21.07 -17.30
C LYS A 15 57.84 21.46 -17.78
N PHE A 16 57.01 21.71 -16.75
CA PHE A 16 56.12 22.89 -16.49
C PHE A 16 54.59 22.83 -16.72
N ARG A 17 53.85 23.13 -15.63
CA ARG A 17 52.58 23.90 -15.43
C ARG A 17 51.33 23.51 -16.27
N SER A 18 50.07 23.67 -15.86
CA SER A 18 49.31 24.01 -14.64
C SER A 18 47.82 24.09 -15.06
N SER A 19 46.88 24.23 -14.09
CA SER A 19 45.55 24.89 -14.24
C SER A 19 44.43 24.01 -14.84
N SER A 20 43.18 23.91 -14.36
CA SER A 20 42.35 24.64 -13.35
C SER A 20 41.12 23.78 -12.98
N SER A 21 40.81 23.53 -11.70
CA SER A 21 39.71 24.09 -10.88
C SER A 21 38.34 24.42 -11.54
N LEU A 22 37.24 23.89 -10.96
CA LEU A 22 35.88 24.48 -10.88
C LEU A 22 35.09 23.73 -9.78
N VAL A 23 35.13 24.16 -8.52
CA VAL A 23 34.35 25.22 -7.83
C VAL A 23 32.91 24.79 -7.48
N TYR A 24 32.77 24.41 -6.21
CA TYR A 24 31.54 24.39 -5.41
C TYR A 24 30.94 25.80 -5.34
N LYS A 25 29.68 25.98 -5.75
CA LYS A 25 28.92 27.23 -5.55
C LYS A 25 27.83 26.99 -4.51
N SER A 26 28.12 27.37 -3.27
CA SER A 26 27.14 27.54 -2.19
C SER A 26 26.30 28.78 -2.44
N LYS A 27 24.97 28.62 -2.53
CA LYS A 27 24.01 29.70 -2.69
C LYS A 27 23.53 30.14 -1.30
N LEU A 28 24.22 31.12 -0.71
CA LEU A 28 23.80 31.82 0.50
C LEU A 28 22.99 33.07 0.11
N LEU A 29 21.75 33.09 0.61
CA LEU A 29 20.89 34.22 0.99
C LEU A 29 21.00 35.56 0.24
N ARG A 30 19.92 35.89 -0.48
CA ARG A 30 19.54 37.27 -0.80
C ARG A 30 19.01 37.94 0.47
N THR A 31 19.72 38.97 0.94
CA THR A 31 19.15 40.01 1.79
C THR A 31 19.76 41.34 1.38
N ASN A 32 18.86 42.26 1.03
CA ASN A 32 18.97 43.70 0.92
C ASN A 32 20.04 44.28 -0.01
N GLY A 33 19.54 45.02 -1.01
CA GLY A 33 20.34 45.71 -1.99
C GLY A 33 21.26 46.74 -1.36
N GLN A 34 22.52 46.68 -1.77
CA GLN A 34 23.41 47.82 -1.95
C GLN A 34 24.50 47.37 -2.94
N SER A 35 24.62 48.13 -4.02
CA SER A 35 25.69 48.04 -5.01
C SER A 35 27.02 48.39 -4.35
N VAL A 36 28.04 47.54 -4.51
CA VAL A 36 29.41 47.91 -4.15
C VAL A 36 30.27 47.80 -5.40
N GLU A 37 30.86 48.95 -5.75
CA GLU A 37 31.76 49.18 -6.86
C GLU A 37 33.05 48.38 -6.74
N SER A 38 33.57 48.01 -7.91
CA SER A 38 34.79 47.26 -8.14
C SER A 38 36.04 48.14 -7.98
N GLN A 39 36.42 48.50 -6.76
CA GLN A 39 37.75 49.02 -6.41
C GLN A 39 38.02 48.75 -4.92
N ASP A 40 38.51 47.55 -4.58
CA ASP A 40 39.21 47.25 -3.30
C ASP A 40 39.64 45.76 -3.26
N ILE A 41 40.29 45.29 -4.32
CA ILE A 41 40.96 43.97 -4.35
C ILE A 41 42.44 44.20 -4.61
N GLU A 42 43.12 44.88 -3.69
CA GLU A 42 44.58 44.91 -3.68
C GLU A 42 45.08 45.27 -2.27
N ARG A 43 44.87 44.34 -1.31
CA ARG A 43 45.59 44.26 -0.02
C ARG A 43 45.12 43.03 0.78
N LEU A 44 45.49 41.85 0.33
CA LEU A 44 45.53 40.65 1.17
C LEU A 44 46.89 39.99 0.94
N SER A 45 47.85 40.43 1.75
CA SER A 45 49.18 39.84 1.90
C SER A 45 49.06 38.38 2.34
N LEU A 46 49.75 37.49 1.62
CA LEU A 46 49.95 36.09 2.00
C LEU A 46 50.71 36.02 3.34
N PRO A 47 50.35 35.12 4.29
CA PRO A 47 51.13 34.96 5.52
C PRO A 47 52.48 34.31 5.23
N ASN A 48 53.53 34.81 5.89
CA ASN A 48 54.89 34.27 5.83
C ASN A 48 54.93 32.80 6.26
N GLN A 49 55.72 32.01 5.53
CA GLN A 49 56.23 30.72 5.97
C GLN A 49 57.21 30.98 7.12
N ASP A 50 56.77 30.72 8.36
CA ASP A 50 57.57 30.22 9.49
C ASP A 50 56.72 30.40 10.76
N ASP A 51 55.69 29.58 10.91
CA ASP A 51 55.11 29.31 12.21
C ASP A 51 54.80 27.82 12.31
N THR A 52 55.43 27.22 13.31
CA THR A 52 55.39 25.81 13.66
C THR A 52 53.96 25.30 13.80
N LEU A 53 53.69 24.16 13.15
CA LEU A 53 52.46 23.37 13.24
C LEU A 53 52.13 23.03 14.70
N ASP A 54 51.40 23.89 15.40
CA ASP A 54 50.56 23.47 16.51
C ASP A 54 49.35 22.75 15.90
N SER A 55 49.35 21.44 16.06
CA SER A 55 48.31 20.54 15.63
C SER A 55 47.03 20.74 16.44
N THR A 56 46.37 21.89 16.33
CA THR A 56 44.93 21.95 16.54
C THR A 56 44.29 21.26 15.35
N THR A 57 44.10 19.95 15.49
CA THR A 57 43.25 19.17 14.61
C THR A 57 41.93 19.90 14.52
N PHE A 58 41.67 20.59 13.41
CA PHE A 58 40.33 20.94 13.01
C PHE A 58 39.67 19.59 12.69
N GLN A 59 39.20 18.91 13.73
CA GLN A 59 38.32 17.78 13.58
C GLN A 59 37.08 18.35 12.89
N ALA A 60 37.02 18.17 11.58
CA ALA A 60 35.73 18.05 10.90
C ALA A 60 34.84 17.20 11.81
N PRO A 61 33.60 17.63 12.11
CA PRO A 61 32.77 16.97 13.12
C PRO A 61 32.86 15.48 12.88
N VAL A 62 33.48 14.78 13.83
CA VAL A 62 33.72 13.33 13.78
C VAL A 62 32.42 12.74 13.27
N SER A 63 32.47 12.10 12.10
CA SER A 63 31.34 11.46 11.47
C SER A 63 30.58 10.72 12.58
N GLU A 64 29.46 11.31 13.00
CA GLU A 64 28.62 10.77 14.04
C GLU A 64 28.41 9.32 13.60
N TYR A 65 28.81 8.35 14.43
CA TYR A 65 28.51 6.94 14.20
C TYR A 65 26.99 6.88 14.10
N SER A 66 26.49 7.05 12.88
CA SER A 66 25.16 7.61 12.68
C SER A 66 24.21 6.46 12.86
N SER A 67 23.78 6.31 14.11
CA SER A 67 22.77 5.35 14.53
C SER A 67 21.71 5.27 13.43
N PRO A 68 21.37 4.06 12.94
CA PRO A 68 20.39 3.90 11.86
C PRO A 68 18.99 4.33 12.30
N PHE A 69 18.82 4.71 13.56
CA PHE A 69 17.58 5.14 14.16
C PHE A 69 17.45 6.66 14.19
N LEU A 70 16.20 7.12 14.10
CA LEU A 70 15.82 8.52 14.34
C LEU A 70 15.66 8.83 15.84
N LEU A 71 15.67 7.81 16.69
CA LEU A 71 15.56 7.93 18.14
C LEU A 71 16.86 8.48 18.76
N PRO A 72 16.75 9.32 19.82
CA PRO A 72 17.92 9.87 20.52
C PRO A 72 18.84 8.79 21.09
N ASN A 73 18.23 7.71 21.61
CA ASN A 73 18.92 6.51 22.04
C ASN A 73 18.56 5.39 21.08
N ALA A 74 19.56 4.67 20.56
CA ALA A 74 19.31 3.49 19.76
C ALA A 74 18.56 2.46 20.63
N PRO A 75 17.41 1.93 20.17
CA PRO A 75 16.72 0.87 20.90
C PRO A 75 17.65 -0.35 21.01
N SER A 76 17.53 -1.08 22.12
CA SER A 76 18.18 -2.39 22.23
C SER A 76 17.67 -3.31 21.10
N PHE A 77 18.49 -4.29 20.69
CA PHE A 77 18.09 -5.26 19.67
C PHE A 77 16.75 -5.95 20.01
N PHE A 78 16.53 -6.25 21.29
CA PHE A 78 15.28 -6.84 21.76
C PHE A 78 14.08 -5.90 21.60
N GLN A 79 14.23 -4.62 21.96
CA GLN A 79 13.16 -3.62 21.78
C GLN A 79 12.84 -3.38 20.30
N GLU A 80 13.87 -3.27 19.46
CA GLU A 80 13.68 -3.13 18.02
C GLU A 80 12.94 -4.34 17.44
N SER A 81 13.41 -5.55 17.74
CA SER A 81 12.77 -6.79 17.28
C SER A 81 11.33 -6.87 17.76
N LEU A 82 11.06 -6.52 19.02
CA LEU A 82 9.72 -6.55 19.60
C LEU A 82 8.77 -5.58 18.86
N VAL A 83 9.21 -4.35 18.60
CA VAL A 83 8.39 -3.36 17.87
C VAL A 83 8.13 -3.82 16.43
N VAL A 84 9.14 -4.32 15.73
CA VAL A 84 8.97 -4.86 14.37
C VAL A 84 8.01 -6.04 14.38
N SER A 85 8.16 -7.00 15.31
CA SER A 85 7.26 -8.14 15.45
C SER A 85 5.82 -7.73 15.75
N ILE A 86 5.59 -6.72 16.59
CA ILE A 86 4.25 -6.21 16.90
C ILE A 86 3.58 -5.67 15.63
N ILE A 87 4.30 -4.81 14.88
CA ILE A 87 3.78 -4.18 13.67
C ILE A 87 3.51 -5.25 12.59
N MET A 88 4.41 -6.22 12.44
CA MET A 88 4.22 -7.36 11.55
C MET A 88 3.00 -8.20 11.93
N LEU A 89 2.86 -8.55 13.20
CA LEU A 89 1.73 -9.37 13.67
C LEU A 89 0.42 -8.63 13.46
N ALA A 90 0.35 -7.32 13.71
CA ALA A 90 -0.84 -6.54 13.41
C ALA A 90 -1.20 -6.54 11.93
N GLN A 91 -0.21 -6.39 11.04
CA GLN A 91 -0.41 -6.48 9.60
C GLN A 91 -0.88 -7.88 9.18
N LEU A 92 -0.29 -8.93 9.76
CA LEU A 92 -0.66 -10.32 9.51
C LEU A 92 -2.11 -10.57 9.93
N LEU A 93 -2.52 -10.12 11.12
CA LEU A 93 -3.89 -10.25 11.63
C LEU A 93 -4.89 -9.46 10.76
N ALA A 94 -4.56 -8.22 10.36
CA ALA A 94 -5.40 -7.43 9.46
C ALA A 94 -5.64 -8.12 8.12
N ARG A 95 -4.64 -8.82 7.58
CA ARG A 95 -4.77 -9.55 6.31
C ARG A 95 -5.42 -10.91 6.46
N ALA A 96 -5.21 -11.57 7.59
CA ALA A 96 -5.92 -12.79 7.96
C ALA A 96 -7.44 -12.57 8.06
N GLY A 97 -7.86 -11.39 8.50
CA GLY A 97 -9.27 -11.01 8.56
C GLY A 97 -10.06 -11.19 7.28
N LEU A 98 -9.44 -10.92 6.13
CA LEU A 98 -10.10 -11.05 4.82
C LEU A 98 -10.39 -12.51 4.49
N SER A 99 -9.37 -13.37 4.56
CA SER A 99 -9.48 -14.79 4.19
C SER A 99 -10.22 -15.64 5.22
N GLN A 100 -10.29 -15.19 6.46
CA GLN A 100 -11.00 -15.87 7.54
C GLN A 100 -12.50 -16.08 7.28
N ALA A 101 -13.13 -15.23 6.47
CA ALA A 101 -14.53 -15.38 6.06
C ALA A 101 -14.69 -16.15 4.75
N ILE A 102 -13.72 -16.03 3.84
CA ILE A 102 -13.72 -16.73 2.55
C ILE A 102 -13.49 -18.23 2.75
N ALA A 103 -12.55 -18.59 3.62
CA ALA A 103 -12.10 -19.97 3.71
C ALA A 103 -13.17 -20.94 4.23
N PRO A 104 -13.89 -20.62 5.33
CA PRO A 104 -15.01 -21.41 5.81
C PRO A 104 -16.38 -20.91 5.29
N ILE A 105 -16.43 -20.25 4.13
CA ILE A 105 -17.64 -19.58 3.61
C ILE A 105 -18.87 -20.50 3.56
N THR A 106 -18.69 -21.79 3.22
CA THR A 106 -19.78 -22.77 3.19
C THR A 106 -20.31 -23.13 4.58
N TYR A 107 -19.45 -23.18 5.60
CA TYR A 107 -19.84 -23.42 6.99
C TYR A 107 -20.58 -22.22 7.59
N ILE A 108 -20.10 -21.01 7.29
CA ILE A 108 -20.74 -19.76 7.70
C ILE A 108 -22.11 -19.66 7.02
N GLY A 109 -22.17 -19.85 5.70
CA GLY A 109 -23.42 -19.82 4.94
C GLY A 109 -24.46 -20.84 5.42
N ALA A 110 -24.02 -22.05 5.77
CA ALA A 110 -24.89 -23.08 6.35
C ALA A 110 -25.48 -22.67 7.71
N THR A 111 -24.75 -21.90 8.53
CA THR A 111 -25.24 -21.42 9.83
C THR A 111 -26.37 -20.41 9.67
N PHE A 112 -26.33 -19.60 8.60
CA PHE A 112 -27.31 -18.56 8.31
C PHE A 112 -28.37 -18.97 7.28
N ASN A 113 -28.36 -20.23 6.82
CA ASN A 113 -29.24 -20.74 5.77
C ASN A 113 -29.20 -19.91 4.47
N THR A 114 -28.02 -19.41 4.08
CA THR A 114 -27.86 -18.67 2.81
C THR A 114 -28.07 -19.63 1.62
N THR A 115 -29.05 -19.33 0.77
CA THR A 115 -29.46 -20.21 -0.33
C THR A 115 -28.71 -19.93 -1.63
N SER A 116 -28.13 -18.74 -1.79
CA SER A 116 -27.40 -18.35 -3.00
C SER A 116 -25.95 -17.94 -2.71
N PRO A 117 -25.01 -18.17 -3.66
CA PRO A 117 -23.66 -17.59 -3.56
C PRO A 117 -23.66 -16.07 -3.62
N SER A 118 -24.70 -15.44 -4.18
CA SER A 118 -24.84 -13.98 -4.17
C SER A 118 -25.03 -13.44 -2.75
N ASP A 119 -25.58 -14.24 -1.83
CA ASP A 119 -25.73 -13.85 -0.42
C ASP A 119 -24.40 -13.94 0.34
N THR A 120 -23.58 -14.97 0.05
CA THR A 120 -22.28 -15.17 0.71
C THR A 120 -21.19 -14.21 0.20
N LEU A 121 -21.46 -13.49 -0.88
CA LEU A 121 -20.58 -12.47 -1.47
C LEU A 121 -20.28 -11.32 -0.50
N TRP A 122 -21.21 -11.02 0.39
CA TRP A 122 -21.07 -9.97 1.41
C TRP A 122 -19.99 -10.26 2.46
N PHE A 123 -19.70 -11.54 2.72
CA PHE A 123 -18.77 -11.93 3.78
C PHE A 123 -17.34 -11.38 3.57
N PRO A 124 -16.77 -11.42 2.36
CA PRO A 124 -15.52 -10.72 2.03
C PRO A 124 -15.69 -9.27 1.58
N SER A 125 -16.79 -8.92 0.89
CA SER A 125 -16.93 -7.59 0.28
C SER A 125 -17.14 -6.49 1.33
N ALA A 126 -17.87 -6.76 2.42
CA ALA A 126 -18.08 -5.83 3.54
C ALA A 126 -16.75 -5.37 4.18
N PHE A 127 -15.85 -6.33 4.38
CA PHE A 127 -14.52 -6.08 4.94
C PHE A 127 -13.69 -5.20 4.00
N SER A 128 -13.65 -5.54 2.71
CA SER A 128 -12.83 -4.81 1.72
C SER A 128 -13.37 -3.41 1.43
N LEU A 129 -14.70 -3.25 1.42
CA LEU A 129 -15.40 -1.97 1.30
C LEU A 129 -14.88 -0.98 2.33
N THR A 130 -15.07 -1.31 3.61
CA THR A 130 -14.72 -0.42 4.72
C THR A 130 -13.20 -0.26 4.86
N ALA A 131 -12.43 -1.31 4.58
CA ALA A 131 -10.98 -1.22 4.51
C ALA A 131 -10.51 -0.20 3.46
N GLY A 132 -11.19 -0.09 2.31
CA GLY A 132 -10.90 0.91 1.28
C GLY A 132 -11.40 2.30 1.60
N THR A 133 -12.62 2.41 2.13
CA THR A 133 -13.26 3.70 2.39
C THR A 133 -12.65 4.45 3.57
N PHE A 134 -12.24 3.75 4.64
CA PHE A 134 -11.74 4.38 5.86
C PHE A 134 -10.22 4.60 5.88
N ILE A 135 -9.44 4.04 4.95
CA ILE A 135 -7.96 4.10 5.03
C ILE A 135 -7.39 5.51 4.88
N LEU A 136 -8.00 6.34 4.03
CA LEU A 136 -7.61 7.74 3.84
C LEU A 136 -7.88 8.56 5.11
N VAL A 137 -9.07 8.37 5.68
CA VAL A 137 -9.52 9.01 6.91
C VAL A 137 -8.63 8.58 8.09
N ALA A 138 -8.37 7.28 8.22
CA ALA A 138 -7.53 6.72 9.27
C ALA A 138 -6.08 7.26 9.20
N GLY A 139 -5.50 7.38 8.01
CA GLY A 139 -4.18 7.99 7.83
C GLY A 139 -4.12 9.41 8.39
N ARG A 140 -5.11 10.24 8.06
CA ARG A 140 -5.18 11.63 8.54
C ARG A 140 -5.45 11.74 10.04
N ILE A 141 -6.33 10.91 10.58
CA ILE A 141 -6.55 10.86 12.03
C ILE A 141 -5.24 10.51 12.74
N GLY A 142 -4.48 9.53 12.22
CA GLY A 142 -3.19 9.10 12.77
C GLY A 142 -2.14 10.21 12.80
N ASP A 143 -2.13 11.08 11.78
CA ASP A 143 -1.25 12.25 11.72
C ASP A 143 -1.59 13.34 12.75
N ILE A 144 -2.84 13.39 13.24
CA ILE A 144 -3.33 14.36 14.21
C ILE A 144 -3.21 13.83 15.64
N ILE A 145 -3.86 12.70 15.95
CA ILE A 145 -3.95 12.16 17.32
C ILE A 145 -2.74 11.29 17.69
N GLY A 146 -1.96 10.87 16.69
CA GLY A 146 -0.77 10.06 16.86
C GLY A 146 -0.98 8.59 16.49
N HIS A 147 -0.01 8.08 15.71
CA HIS A 147 -0.04 6.74 15.16
C HIS A 147 -0.08 5.63 16.22
N LYS A 148 0.62 5.77 17.37
CA LYS A 148 0.57 4.78 18.46
C LYS A 148 -0.84 4.66 19.05
N VAL A 149 -1.45 5.79 19.38
CA VAL A 149 -2.79 5.83 20.00
C VAL A 149 -3.82 5.24 19.04
N LEU A 150 -3.80 5.67 17.78
CA LEU A 150 -4.73 5.17 16.77
C LEU A 150 -4.51 3.68 16.48
N PHE A 151 -3.27 3.19 16.47
CA PHE A 151 -2.96 1.77 16.30
C PHE A 151 -3.56 0.90 17.43
N LEU A 152 -3.46 1.37 18.68
CA LEU A 152 -4.06 0.68 19.83
C LEU A 152 -5.59 0.64 19.76
N TYR A 153 -6.22 1.77 19.41
CA TYR A 153 -7.66 1.80 19.14
C TYR A 153 -8.05 0.84 18.03
N GLY A 154 -7.27 0.77 16.94
CA GLY A 154 -7.47 -0.17 15.86
C GLY A 154 -7.47 -1.63 16.34
N LEU A 155 -6.53 -2.02 17.21
CA LEU A 155 -6.48 -3.39 17.76
C LEU A 155 -7.66 -3.71 18.66
N VAL A 156 -8.04 -2.79 19.56
CA VAL A 156 -9.19 -2.98 20.46
C VAL A 156 -10.50 -3.02 19.67
N TRP A 157 -10.65 -2.14 18.68
CA TRP A 157 -11.78 -2.16 17.76
C TRP A 157 -11.86 -3.49 17.03
N TYR A 158 -10.73 -3.98 16.51
CA TYR A 158 -10.70 -5.25 15.82
C TYR A 158 -11.11 -6.40 16.74
N ALA A 159 -10.60 -6.42 17.97
CA ALA A 159 -10.94 -7.43 18.95
C ALA A 159 -12.44 -7.46 19.27
N LEU A 160 -13.04 -6.29 19.51
CA LEU A 160 -14.46 -6.15 19.80
C LEU A 160 -15.32 -6.70 18.65
N TRP A 161 -15.09 -6.24 17.43
CA TRP A 161 -15.91 -6.64 16.29
C TRP A 161 -15.64 -8.07 15.82
N SER A 162 -14.42 -8.58 16.06
CA SER A 162 -14.14 -10.00 15.89
C SER A 162 -14.90 -10.85 16.93
N MET A 163 -14.93 -10.43 18.19
CA MET A 163 -15.71 -11.13 19.21
C MET A 163 -17.21 -11.19 18.85
N LEU A 164 -17.77 -10.04 18.43
CA LEU A 164 -19.17 -9.94 17.99
C LEU A 164 -19.46 -10.76 16.73
N ALA A 165 -18.53 -10.85 15.78
CA ALA A 165 -18.66 -11.70 14.60
C ALA A 165 -18.74 -13.19 14.95
N GLY A 166 -18.10 -13.65 16.03
CA GLY A 166 -18.28 -15.02 16.50
C GLY A 166 -19.64 -15.22 17.21
N ILE A 167 -20.13 -14.19 17.92
CA ILE A 167 -21.43 -14.24 18.61
C ILE A 167 -22.60 -14.29 17.61
N SER A 168 -22.44 -13.79 16.38
CA SER A 168 -23.49 -13.84 15.36
C SER A 168 -23.94 -15.27 15.01
N ALA A 169 -23.09 -16.27 15.28
CA ALA A 169 -23.38 -17.68 15.04
C ALA A 169 -24.22 -18.33 16.15
N VAL A 170 -24.46 -17.63 17.27
CA VAL A 170 -25.11 -18.22 18.44
C VAL A 170 -26.50 -18.71 18.07
N PRO A 171 -26.84 -20.01 18.33
CA PRO A 171 -28.02 -20.67 17.77
C PRO A 171 -29.37 -20.01 18.04
N HIS A 172 -29.47 -19.19 19.09
CA HIS A 172 -30.73 -18.59 19.50
C HIS A 172 -31.16 -17.37 18.68
N ASN A 173 -30.27 -16.74 17.90
CA ASN A 173 -30.63 -15.63 17.00
C ASN A 173 -29.57 -15.38 15.90
N PRO A 174 -29.34 -16.33 14.97
CA PRO A 174 -28.36 -16.14 13.90
C PRO A 174 -28.82 -15.07 12.91
N SER A 175 -28.04 -14.01 12.76
CA SER A 175 -28.30 -12.92 11.81
C SER A 175 -27.12 -12.71 10.89
N VAL A 176 -27.34 -12.99 9.60
CA VAL A 176 -26.34 -12.74 8.54
C VAL A 176 -26.02 -11.25 8.41
N VAL A 177 -27.03 -10.39 8.53
CA VAL A 177 -26.86 -8.93 8.46
C VAL A 177 -25.98 -8.43 9.61
N PHE A 178 -26.18 -8.96 10.82
CA PHE A 178 -25.32 -8.62 11.95
C PHE A 178 -23.88 -9.10 11.74
N PHE A 179 -23.69 -10.30 11.18
CA PHE A 179 -22.37 -10.80 10.81
C PHE A 179 -21.70 -9.89 9.77
N ASP A 180 -22.37 -9.55 8.67
CA ASP A 180 -21.84 -8.67 7.62
C ASP A 180 -21.51 -7.28 8.15
N PHE A 181 -22.32 -6.76 9.07
CA PHE A 181 -22.01 -5.51 9.77
C PHE A 181 -20.73 -5.64 10.61
N CYS A 182 -20.55 -6.74 11.34
CA CYS A 182 -19.30 -7.00 12.07
C CYS A 182 -18.12 -7.11 11.10
N ARG A 183 -18.28 -7.73 9.92
CA ARG A 183 -17.26 -7.81 8.87
C ARG A 183 -16.88 -6.43 8.35
N ALA A 184 -17.85 -5.55 8.13
CA ALA A 184 -17.62 -4.16 7.79
C ALA A 184 -16.82 -3.43 8.88
N MET A 185 -17.18 -3.61 10.17
CA MET A 185 -16.44 -2.98 11.25
C MET A 185 -15.01 -3.52 11.42
N GLN A 186 -14.77 -4.80 11.11
CA GLN A 186 -13.43 -5.37 11.05
C GLN A 186 -12.57 -4.77 9.93
N GLY A 187 -13.17 -4.43 8.78
CA GLY A 187 -12.46 -3.73 7.70
C GLY A 187 -11.97 -2.33 8.11
N VAL A 188 -12.73 -1.61 8.94
CA VAL A 188 -12.28 -0.34 9.55
C VAL A 188 -11.02 -0.53 10.39
N ALA A 189 -10.91 -1.62 11.17
CA ALA A 189 -9.68 -1.92 11.89
C ALA A 189 -8.49 -2.15 10.93
N ALA A 190 -8.69 -2.88 9.84
CA ALA A 190 -7.63 -3.10 8.85
C ALA A 190 -7.17 -1.80 8.16
N ALA A 191 -8.11 -0.89 7.86
CA ALA A 191 -7.85 0.45 7.37
C ALA A 191 -7.02 1.30 8.35
N VAL A 192 -7.20 1.09 9.66
CA VAL A 192 -6.46 1.80 10.70
C VAL A 192 -5.07 1.20 10.91
N LEU A 193 -4.97 -0.11 11.09
CA LEU A 193 -3.74 -0.80 11.50
C LEU A 193 -2.63 -0.71 10.44
N THR A 194 -2.99 -0.83 9.17
CA THR A 194 -2.01 -0.86 8.06
C THR A 194 -1.21 0.45 7.96
N PRO A 195 -1.83 1.64 7.77
CA PRO A 195 -1.09 2.90 7.65
C PRO A 195 -0.42 3.31 8.96
N THR A 196 -1.06 3.08 10.11
CA THR A 196 -0.47 3.44 11.41
C THR A 196 0.74 2.59 11.75
N GLY A 197 0.70 1.29 11.49
CA GLY A 197 1.84 0.39 11.65
C GLY A 197 3.02 0.80 10.77
N LEU A 198 2.76 1.11 9.49
CA LEU A 198 3.79 1.57 8.55
C LEU A 198 4.40 2.92 8.98
N ALA A 199 3.58 3.85 9.49
CA ALA A 199 4.04 5.14 9.98
C ALA A 199 4.91 5.02 11.23
N ILE A 200 4.54 4.15 12.18
CA ILE A 200 5.36 3.84 13.36
C ILE A 200 6.71 3.28 12.91
N LEU A 201 6.71 2.29 12.01
CA LEU A 201 7.94 1.68 11.49
C LEU A 201 8.80 2.71 10.75
N GLY A 202 8.19 3.57 9.94
CA GLY A 202 8.87 4.63 9.20
C GLY A 202 9.51 5.70 10.08
N SER A 203 8.97 5.91 11.29
CA SER A 203 9.47 6.87 12.28
C SER A 203 10.68 6.38 13.08
N MET A 204 10.95 5.06 13.07
CA MET A 204 12.09 4.48 13.79
C MET A 204 13.41 4.63 13.05
N TYR A 205 13.40 4.51 11.72
CA TYR A 205 14.60 4.34 10.91
C TYR A 205 14.93 5.55 10.03
N LYS A 206 16.22 5.90 9.96
CA LYS A 206 16.78 6.80 8.95
C LYS A 206 16.75 6.11 7.56
N PRO A 207 16.72 6.87 6.45
CA PRO A 207 16.86 6.30 5.11
C PRO A 207 18.11 5.43 5.01
N GLY A 208 17.98 4.18 4.54
CA GLY A 208 19.10 3.26 4.41
C GLY A 208 18.70 1.77 4.41
N PRO A 209 19.67 0.86 4.35
CA PRO A 209 19.44 -0.58 4.22
C PRO A 209 18.60 -1.20 5.35
N ARG A 210 18.76 -0.71 6.59
CA ARG A 210 18.00 -1.23 7.76
C ARG A 210 16.51 -0.89 7.66
N LYS A 211 16.17 0.31 7.19
CA LYS A 211 14.79 0.72 6.90
C LYS A 211 14.18 -0.14 5.80
N ALA A 212 14.93 -0.37 4.72
CA ALA A 212 14.49 -1.23 3.62
C ALA A 212 14.17 -2.65 4.13
N LYS A 213 15.06 -3.26 4.93
CA LYS A 213 14.82 -4.57 5.56
C LYS A 213 13.55 -4.60 6.41
N ALA A 214 13.36 -3.61 7.28
CA ALA A 214 12.17 -3.52 8.13
C ALA A 214 10.88 -3.40 7.31
N PHE A 215 10.90 -2.60 6.23
CA PHE A 215 9.76 -2.44 5.33
C PHE A 215 9.50 -3.70 4.50
N SER A 216 10.54 -4.42 4.07
CA SER A 216 10.40 -5.71 3.38
C SER A 216 9.75 -6.77 4.27
N ILE A 217 10.16 -6.82 5.54
CA ILE A 217 9.58 -7.70 6.56
C ILE A 217 8.09 -7.37 6.78
N PHE A 218 7.73 -6.09 6.88
CA PHE A 218 6.32 -5.67 6.94
C PHE A 218 5.52 -6.08 5.70
N GLY A 219 6.09 -5.90 4.51
CA GLY A 219 5.47 -6.33 3.25
C GLY A 219 5.19 -7.83 3.21
N ALA A 220 6.15 -8.65 3.62
CA ALA A 220 6.04 -10.11 3.68
C ALA A 220 4.92 -10.60 4.61
N ALA A 221 4.53 -9.82 5.63
CA ALA A 221 3.43 -10.19 6.51
C ALA A 221 2.06 -10.27 5.79
N THR A 222 1.89 -9.56 4.66
CA THR A 222 0.62 -9.49 3.95
C THR A 222 0.18 -10.82 3.31
N PRO A 223 0.96 -11.45 2.41
CA PRO A 223 0.57 -12.74 1.81
C PRO A 223 0.51 -13.86 2.85
N ASN A 224 1.39 -13.84 3.86
CA ASN A 224 1.36 -14.80 4.96
C ASN A 224 0.11 -14.68 5.82
N GLY A 225 -0.37 -13.44 6.07
CA GLY A 225 -1.61 -13.20 6.80
C GLY A 225 -2.82 -13.82 6.10
N ILE A 226 -2.93 -13.67 4.78
CA ILE A 226 -4.02 -14.27 4.00
C ILE A 226 -4.05 -15.79 4.16
N VAL A 227 -2.91 -16.48 4.00
CA VAL A 227 -2.89 -17.95 4.12
C VAL A 227 -3.07 -18.43 5.55
N LEU A 228 -2.52 -17.74 6.54
CA LEU A 228 -2.75 -18.08 7.96
C LEU A 228 -4.21 -17.87 8.36
N GLY A 229 -4.86 -16.79 7.89
CA GLY A 229 -6.29 -16.58 8.11
C GLY A 229 -7.15 -17.67 7.48
N ALA A 230 -6.79 -18.11 6.27
CA ALA A 230 -7.47 -19.21 5.59
C ALA A 230 -7.26 -20.54 6.34
N LEU A 231 -6.04 -20.80 6.83
CA LEU A 231 -5.68 -22.00 7.58
C LEU A 231 -6.44 -22.10 8.89
N PHE A 232 -6.38 -21.07 9.73
CA PHE A 232 -7.08 -21.07 11.02
C PHE A 232 -8.60 -21.00 10.86
N GLY A 233 -9.11 -20.23 9.88
CA GLY A 233 -10.52 -20.21 9.53
C GLY A 233 -11.03 -21.58 9.11
N SER A 234 -10.30 -22.26 8.21
CA SER A 234 -10.63 -23.61 7.74
C SER A 234 -10.52 -24.66 8.85
N LEU A 235 -9.43 -24.63 9.63
CA LEU A 235 -9.16 -25.60 10.68
C LEU A 235 -10.25 -25.57 11.75
N LEU A 236 -10.57 -24.37 12.26
CA LEU A 236 -11.54 -24.21 13.33
C LEU A 236 -12.96 -24.49 12.85
N ALA A 237 -13.30 -24.10 11.62
CA ALA A 237 -14.60 -24.42 11.03
C ALA A 237 -14.82 -25.93 10.86
N GLN A 238 -13.80 -26.69 10.43
CA GLN A 238 -13.93 -28.14 10.22
C GLN A 238 -13.88 -28.96 11.51
N ARG A 239 -13.02 -28.57 12.46
CA ARG A 239 -12.68 -29.43 13.62
C ARG A 239 -13.42 -29.06 14.89
N THR A 240 -13.90 -27.83 14.98
CA THR A 240 -14.52 -27.30 16.20
C THR A 240 -15.82 -26.61 15.85
N TRP A 241 -15.78 -25.29 15.68
CA TRP A 241 -16.88 -24.46 15.24
C TRP A 241 -16.29 -23.15 14.69
N TRP A 242 -16.78 -22.66 13.56
CA TRP A 242 -16.19 -21.51 12.86
C TRP A 242 -16.09 -20.21 13.69
N PRO A 243 -16.96 -19.90 14.68
CA PRO A 243 -16.84 -18.70 15.53
C PRO A 243 -15.56 -18.65 16.34
N TRP A 244 -14.97 -19.80 16.66
CA TRP A 244 -13.67 -19.85 17.35
C TRP A 244 -12.57 -19.16 16.55
N ALA A 245 -12.65 -19.15 15.21
CA ALA A 245 -11.69 -18.39 14.42
C ALA A 245 -11.74 -16.90 14.81
N TYR A 246 -12.94 -16.35 14.93
CA TYR A 246 -13.15 -14.95 15.27
C TYR A 246 -12.81 -14.65 16.73
N TRP A 247 -13.07 -15.56 17.66
CA TRP A 247 -12.68 -15.37 19.07
C TRP A 247 -11.17 -15.48 19.28
N VAL A 248 -10.49 -16.40 18.59
CA VAL A 248 -9.02 -16.49 18.64
C VAL A 248 -8.40 -15.22 18.08
N LEU A 249 -8.91 -14.70 16.96
CA LEU A 249 -8.47 -13.40 16.43
C LEU A 249 -8.68 -12.28 17.45
N ALA A 250 -9.84 -12.25 18.12
CA ALA A 250 -10.12 -11.26 19.16
C ALA A 250 -9.11 -11.32 20.32
N ILE A 251 -8.84 -12.53 20.83
CA ILE A 251 -7.86 -12.77 21.89
C ILE A 251 -6.46 -12.29 21.45
N MET A 252 -6.04 -12.65 20.23
CA MET A 252 -4.76 -12.23 19.68
C MET A 252 -4.65 -10.70 19.55
N CYS A 253 -5.72 -10.03 19.12
CA CYS A 253 -5.77 -8.57 19.07
C CYS A 253 -5.68 -7.93 20.46
N VAL A 254 -6.32 -8.49 21.50
CA VAL A 254 -6.21 -8.00 22.89
C VAL A 254 -4.79 -8.19 23.42
N VAL A 255 -4.21 -9.38 23.24
CA VAL A 255 -2.81 -9.66 23.61
C VAL A 255 -1.89 -8.68 22.91
N LEU A 256 -2.05 -8.48 21.61
CA LEU A 256 -1.23 -7.55 20.86
C LEU A 256 -1.44 -6.09 21.30
N ALA A 257 -2.66 -5.67 21.64
CA ALA A 257 -2.95 -4.34 22.16
C ALA A 257 -2.27 -4.11 23.51
N THR A 258 -2.34 -5.08 24.41
CA THR A 258 -1.64 -5.02 25.72
C THR A 258 -0.14 -4.94 25.52
N VAL A 259 0.48 -5.82 24.72
CA VAL A 259 1.92 -5.77 24.47
C VAL A 259 2.32 -4.46 23.78
N SER A 260 1.53 -3.97 22.83
CA SER A 260 1.75 -2.71 22.11
C SER A 260 1.72 -1.49 23.04
N TRP A 261 0.83 -1.49 24.04
CA TRP A 261 0.72 -0.39 25.01
C TRP A 261 2.05 -0.16 25.72
N TRP A 262 2.69 -1.26 26.16
CA TRP A 262 3.94 -1.27 26.91
C TRP A 262 5.19 -1.11 26.02
N ALA A 263 5.21 -1.76 24.85
CA ALA A 263 6.42 -1.86 24.02
C ALA A 263 6.59 -0.71 23.01
N LEU A 264 5.49 -0.13 22.48
CA LEU A 264 5.59 0.89 21.43
C LEU A 264 6.05 2.24 22.02
N PRO A 265 7.10 2.87 21.45
CA PRO A 265 7.49 4.22 21.85
C PRO A 265 6.44 5.26 21.45
N ASP A 266 6.26 6.28 22.27
CA ASP A 266 5.37 7.40 21.95
C ASP A 266 6.10 8.47 21.11
N PHE A 267 6.25 8.19 19.82
CA PHE A 267 7.02 9.03 18.89
C PHE A 267 6.41 10.43 18.70
N GLN A 268 5.08 10.58 18.81
CA GLN A 268 4.45 11.90 18.68
C GLN A 268 4.74 12.77 19.90
N ASN A 269 4.69 12.21 21.11
CA ASN A 269 5.09 12.95 22.31
C ASN A 269 6.57 13.34 22.26
N ILE A 270 7.45 12.53 21.69
CA ILE A 270 8.87 12.89 21.50
C ILE A 270 9.03 14.05 20.51
N LYS A 271 8.32 14.02 19.36
CA LYS A 271 8.37 15.10 18.36
C LYS A 271 7.77 16.39 18.89
N GLN A 272 6.62 16.32 19.58
CA GLN A 272 5.99 17.50 20.19
C GLN A 272 6.82 18.06 21.34
N ARG A 273 7.47 17.22 22.17
CA ARG A 273 8.42 17.69 23.21
C ARG A 273 9.63 18.38 22.61
N LYS A 274 10.20 17.86 21.51
CA LYS A 274 11.29 18.55 20.80
C LYS A 274 10.85 19.87 20.15
N ILE A 275 9.66 19.90 19.55
CA ILE A 275 9.11 21.14 18.99
C ILE A 275 8.82 22.16 20.10
N ARG A 276 8.28 21.72 21.25
CA ARG A 276 8.08 22.58 22.43
C ARG A 276 9.40 23.05 23.02
N ALA A 277 10.39 22.18 23.18
CA ALA A 277 11.72 22.56 23.66
C ALA A 277 12.42 23.55 22.72
N ASN A 278 12.39 23.32 21.41
CA ASN A 278 12.92 24.26 20.42
C ASN A 278 12.09 25.55 20.34
N ARG A 279 10.82 25.50 20.71
CA ARG A 279 9.93 26.66 20.78
C ARG A 279 10.16 27.45 22.07
N GLU A 280 10.44 26.82 23.20
CA GLU A 280 10.87 27.48 24.44
C GLU A 280 12.26 28.13 24.27
N GLU A 281 13.16 27.53 23.48
CA GLU A 281 14.45 28.13 23.09
C GLU A 281 14.28 29.23 22.01
N GLY A 282 13.30 29.11 21.11
CA GLY A 282 13.03 30.08 20.03
C GLY A 282 12.05 31.21 20.38
N GLU A 283 11.27 31.07 21.45
CA GLU A 283 10.31 32.08 21.94
C GLU A 283 11.03 33.29 22.57
N ALA A 284 12.33 33.19 22.88
CA ALA A 284 13.18 34.34 23.18
C ALA A 284 13.43 35.24 21.95
N GLN A 285 13.09 34.82 20.72
CA GLN A 285 13.45 35.54 19.49
C GLN A 285 12.34 35.72 18.44
N ALA A 286 11.19 35.05 18.53
CA ALA A 286 10.26 34.94 17.40
C ALA A 286 8.81 35.41 17.68
N ASN A 287 8.61 36.52 18.38
CA ASN A 287 7.28 37.13 18.54
C ASN A 287 6.77 37.89 17.28
N ARG A 288 7.24 37.54 16.08
CA ARG A 288 6.82 38.17 14.80
C ARG A 288 6.86 37.18 13.64
N GLY A 289 5.69 36.65 13.28
CA GLY A 289 5.41 36.20 11.91
C GLY A 289 5.56 34.71 11.64
N SER A 290 4.59 33.90 12.08
CA SER A 290 3.92 32.87 11.26
C SER A 290 3.02 32.02 12.15
N GLU A 291 1.72 32.16 11.95
CA GLU A 291 0.74 31.19 12.39
C GLU A 291 1.13 29.83 11.80
N MET A 292 1.76 28.96 12.59
CA MET A 292 1.86 27.53 12.26
C MET A 292 0.44 27.00 12.23
N GLY A 293 -0.15 26.96 11.03
CA GLY A 293 -1.52 26.54 10.81
C GLY A 293 -1.83 25.26 11.57
N GLU A 294 -2.83 25.35 12.45
CA GLU A 294 -3.41 24.17 13.09
C GLU A 294 -3.69 23.13 12.00
N LYS A 295 -3.34 21.86 12.28
CA LYS A 295 -3.68 20.75 11.40
C LYS A 295 -5.21 20.60 11.38
N SER A 296 -5.88 21.36 10.53
CA SER A 296 -7.33 21.29 10.35
C SER A 296 -7.68 19.99 9.65
N PHE A 297 -8.46 19.14 10.32
CA PHE A 297 -8.98 17.91 9.73
C PHE A 297 -10.15 18.23 8.79
N ASP A 298 -10.14 17.67 7.58
CA ASP A 298 -11.26 17.80 6.66
C ASP A 298 -12.42 16.86 7.05
N TRP A 299 -13.23 17.31 8.02
CA TRP A 299 -14.40 16.58 8.50
C TRP A 299 -15.47 16.41 7.42
N TRP A 300 -15.67 17.44 6.58
CA TRP A 300 -16.72 17.43 5.57
C TRP A 300 -16.34 16.56 4.37
N GLY A 301 -15.08 16.61 3.91
CA GLY A 301 -14.55 15.70 2.90
C GLY A 301 -14.58 14.26 3.41
N SER A 302 -14.18 14.03 4.66
CA SER A 302 -14.23 12.69 5.25
C SER A 302 -15.66 12.14 5.31
N LEU A 303 -16.62 12.94 5.79
CA LEU A 303 -18.01 12.51 5.92
C LEU A 303 -18.64 12.23 4.55
N THR A 304 -18.53 13.16 3.62
CA THR A 304 -19.13 13.03 2.28
C THR A 304 -18.50 11.88 1.48
N GLY A 305 -17.18 11.72 1.55
CA GLY A 305 -16.46 10.64 0.91
C GLY A 305 -16.82 9.27 1.49
N VAL A 306 -16.81 9.12 2.82
CA VAL A 306 -17.15 7.86 3.49
C VAL A 306 -18.58 7.46 3.22
N VAL A 307 -19.54 8.38 3.39
CA VAL A 307 -20.96 8.11 3.14
C VAL A 307 -21.19 7.79 1.66
N GLY A 308 -20.65 8.57 0.74
CA GLY A 308 -20.84 8.37 -0.69
C GLY A 308 -20.31 7.02 -1.18
N LEU A 309 -19.06 6.71 -0.84
CA LEU A 309 -18.44 5.43 -1.20
C LEU A 309 -19.16 4.24 -0.54
N THR A 310 -19.59 4.38 0.71
CA THR A 310 -20.31 3.30 1.42
C THR A 310 -21.68 3.05 0.78
N LEU A 311 -22.51 4.09 0.59
CA LEU A 311 -23.85 3.93 0.00
C LEU A 311 -23.79 3.35 -1.41
N PHE A 312 -22.87 3.86 -2.25
CA PHE A 312 -22.68 3.36 -3.60
C PHE A 312 -22.29 1.87 -3.60
N ASN A 313 -21.29 1.50 -2.80
CA ASN A 313 -20.80 0.13 -2.77
C ASN A 313 -21.83 -0.84 -2.14
N VAL A 314 -22.59 -0.39 -1.14
CA VAL A 314 -23.67 -1.19 -0.54
C VAL A 314 -24.76 -1.46 -1.58
N ALA A 315 -25.23 -0.43 -2.29
CA ALA A 315 -26.20 -0.62 -3.36
C ALA A 315 -25.68 -1.63 -4.40
N TRP A 316 -24.41 -1.50 -4.78
CA TRP A 316 -23.79 -2.32 -5.80
C TRP A 316 -23.60 -3.79 -5.40
N ASN A 317 -23.23 -4.06 -4.14
CA ASN A 317 -23.08 -5.43 -3.63
C ASN A 317 -24.42 -6.08 -3.23
N GLN A 318 -25.44 -5.29 -2.90
CA GLN A 318 -26.77 -5.81 -2.56
C GLN A 318 -27.63 -6.13 -3.80
N ALA A 319 -27.42 -5.41 -4.91
CA ALA A 319 -28.22 -5.60 -6.13
C ALA A 319 -28.21 -7.02 -6.73
N PRO A 320 -27.12 -7.80 -6.69
CA PRO A 320 -27.10 -9.19 -7.14
C PRO A 320 -28.07 -10.13 -6.39
N SER A 321 -28.22 -9.95 -5.08
CA SER A 321 -29.07 -10.82 -4.24
C SER A 321 -30.52 -10.35 -4.23
N GLU A 322 -30.75 -9.05 -4.07
CA GLU A 322 -32.09 -8.46 -3.88
C GLU A 322 -32.73 -7.95 -5.18
N GLY A 323 -31.95 -7.85 -6.25
CA GLY A 323 -32.40 -7.39 -7.57
C GLY A 323 -32.32 -5.88 -7.76
N TRP A 324 -31.87 -5.48 -8.95
CA TRP A 324 -31.67 -4.07 -9.33
C TRP A 324 -32.92 -3.18 -9.32
N GLN A 325 -34.11 -3.77 -9.41
CA GLN A 325 -35.38 -3.04 -9.43
C GLN A 325 -35.89 -2.69 -8.02
N THR A 326 -35.19 -3.15 -6.97
CA THR A 326 -35.60 -2.92 -5.59
C THR A 326 -35.41 -1.45 -5.21
N PRO A 327 -36.48 -0.73 -4.75
CA PRO A 327 -36.45 0.73 -4.63
C PRO A 327 -35.32 1.30 -3.77
N TYR A 328 -35.01 0.66 -2.63
CA TYR A 328 -33.97 1.17 -1.74
C TYR A 328 -32.57 1.10 -2.37
N ILE A 329 -32.30 0.14 -3.27
CA ILE A 329 -31.02 0.02 -3.98
C ILE A 329 -30.81 1.23 -4.90
N ILE A 330 -31.86 1.62 -5.63
CA ILE A 330 -31.84 2.79 -6.51
C ILE A 330 -31.62 4.07 -5.69
N VAL A 331 -32.31 4.20 -4.54
CA VAL A 331 -32.14 5.34 -3.63
C VAL A 331 -30.71 5.41 -3.08
N LEU A 332 -30.16 4.30 -2.59
CA LEU A 332 -28.78 4.23 -2.10
C LEU A 332 -27.76 4.59 -3.20
N LEU A 333 -27.99 4.15 -4.43
CA LEU A 333 -27.13 4.46 -5.58
C LEU A 333 -27.15 5.95 -5.92
N ILE A 334 -28.34 6.56 -6.02
CA ILE A 334 -28.50 7.98 -6.30
C ILE A 334 -27.86 8.82 -5.19
N LEU A 335 -28.15 8.51 -3.92
CA LEU A 335 -27.54 9.20 -2.78
C LEU A 335 -26.02 9.02 -2.77
N GLY A 336 -25.51 7.82 -3.03
CA GLY A 336 -24.08 7.54 -3.16
C GLY A 336 -23.41 8.43 -4.20
N VAL A 337 -23.98 8.52 -5.40
CA VAL A 337 -23.48 9.41 -6.47
C VAL A 337 -23.51 10.88 -6.05
N ILE A 338 -24.59 11.34 -5.42
CA ILE A 338 -24.70 12.72 -4.92
C ILE A 338 -23.62 13.01 -3.87
N PHE A 339 -23.40 12.12 -2.92
CA PHE A 339 -22.38 12.29 -1.89
C PHE A 339 -20.95 12.20 -2.43
N ILE A 340 -20.69 11.36 -3.44
CA ILE A 340 -19.40 11.33 -4.15
C ILE A 340 -19.18 12.65 -4.91
N ALA A 341 -20.20 13.19 -5.58
CA ALA A 341 -20.10 14.49 -6.24
C ALA A 341 -19.87 15.62 -5.22
N ALA A 342 -20.55 15.58 -4.08
CA ALA A 342 -20.34 16.50 -2.97
C ALA A 342 -18.92 16.39 -2.40
N PHE A 343 -18.39 15.18 -2.24
CA PHE A 343 -17.02 14.93 -1.83
C PHE A 343 -16.03 15.61 -2.78
N ILE A 344 -16.15 15.39 -4.09
CA ILE A 344 -15.26 16.03 -5.08
C ILE A 344 -15.34 17.56 -5.00
N PHE A 345 -16.52 18.12 -4.74
CA PHE A 345 -16.71 19.56 -4.61
C PHE A 345 -16.10 20.13 -3.32
N VAL A 346 -16.30 19.47 -2.18
CA VAL A 346 -15.74 19.85 -0.87
C VAL A 346 -14.22 19.75 -0.91
N GLU A 347 -13.71 18.63 -1.41
CA GLU A 347 -12.28 18.31 -1.47
C GLU A 347 -11.49 19.31 -2.32
N LYS A 348 -12.09 19.79 -3.42
CA LYS A 348 -11.49 20.85 -4.26
C LYS A 348 -11.36 22.20 -3.55
N ARG A 349 -12.13 22.43 -2.49
CA ARG A 349 -12.16 23.68 -1.71
C ARG A 349 -11.50 23.54 -0.34
N ALA A 350 -11.16 22.33 0.07
CA ALA A 350 -10.54 22.06 1.36
C ALA A 350 -9.11 22.61 1.41
N SER A 351 -8.74 23.19 2.56
CA SER A 351 -7.38 23.67 2.82
C SER A 351 -6.38 22.52 2.95
N GLN A 352 -6.81 21.38 3.50
CA GLN A 352 -6.02 20.16 3.67
C GLN A 352 -6.79 18.94 3.13
N PRO A 353 -6.86 18.78 1.79
CA PRO A 353 -7.63 17.69 1.18
C PRO A 353 -7.04 16.32 1.56
N LEU A 354 -7.89 15.32 1.82
CA LEU A 354 -7.58 13.89 1.95
C LEU A 354 -6.84 13.35 0.73
N ILE A 355 -7.33 13.64 -0.47
CA ILE A 355 -6.81 13.27 -1.78
C ILE A 355 -6.47 14.55 -2.55
N ALA A 356 -5.29 14.61 -3.15
CA ALA A 356 -4.88 15.77 -3.94
C ALA A 356 -5.58 15.82 -5.32
N ILE A 357 -6.92 15.98 -5.35
CA ILE A 357 -7.73 16.00 -6.59
C ILE A 357 -7.28 17.12 -7.53
N GLY A 358 -6.92 18.29 -6.99
CA GLY A 358 -6.44 19.42 -7.77
C GLY A 358 -5.12 19.18 -8.51
N SER A 359 -4.32 18.19 -8.07
CA SER A 359 -3.06 17.81 -8.70
C SER A 359 -3.15 16.47 -9.45
N MET A 360 -4.35 15.93 -9.66
CA MET A 360 -4.51 14.69 -10.43
C MET A 360 -4.21 14.94 -11.90
N SER A 361 -3.03 14.48 -12.33
CA SER A 361 -2.65 14.44 -13.74
C SER A 361 -3.34 13.28 -14.46
N ALA A 362 -3.33 13.29 -15.80
CA ALA A 362 -3.77 12.15 -16.60
C ALA A 362 -2.99 10.86 -16.25
N GLU A 363 -1.72 10.99 -15.82
CA GLU A 363 -0.89 9.87 -15.36
C GLU A 363 -1.36 9.34 -14.00
N ALA A 364 -1.78 10.19 -13.08
CA ALA A 364 -2.35 9.76 -11.80
C ALA A 364 -3.66 8.98 -12.01
N LEU A 365 -4.54 9.48 -12.90
CA LEU A 365 -5.79 8.79 -13.26
C LEU A 365 -5.53 7.45 -13.95
N TYR A 366 -4.51 7.38 -14.81
CA TYR A 366 -4.06 6.14 -15.41
C TYR A 366 -3.65 5.10 -14.35
N VAL A 367 -2.78 5.48 -13.40
CA VAL A 367 -2.31 4.59 -12.34
C VAL A 367 -3.49 4.07 -11.52
N LEU A 368 -4.40 4.95 -11.12
CA LEU A 368 -5.59 4.58 -10.36
C LEU A 368 -6.53 3.67 -11.17
N GLY A 369 -6.68 3.92 -12.47
CA GLY A 369 -7.47 3.06 -13.37
C GLY A 369 -6.92 1.64 -13.48
N CYS A 370 -5.60 1.48 -13.69
CA CYS A 370 -4.96 0.17 -13.71
C CYS A 370 -5.08 -0.56 -12.38
N VAL A 371 -4.84 0.13 -11.26
CA VAL A 371 -4.99 -0.45 -9.92
C VAL A 371 -6.44 -0.88 -9.67
N ALA A 372 -7.41 -0.04 -10.03
CA ALA A 372 -8.82 -0.34 -9.83
C ALA A 372 -9.28 -1.57 -10.64
N LEU A 373 -8.90 -1.64 -11.92
CA LEU A 373 -9.25 -2.75 -12.80
C LEU A 373 -8.55 -4.05 -12.39
N GLY A 374 -7.26 -3.98 -12.04
CA GLY A 374 -6.48 -5.15 -11.60
C GLY A 374 -6.94 -5.72 -10.27
N TRP A 375 -7.04 -4.87 -9.24
CA TRP A 375 -7.42 -5.32 -7.89
C TRP A 375 -8.92 -5.64 -7.78
N GLY A 376 -9.78 -5.03 -8.58
CA GLY A 376 -11.16 -5.49 -8.71
C GLY A 376 -11.24 -6.93 -9.22
N ASN A 377 -10.40 -7.27 -10.21
CA ASN A 377 -10.28 -8.63 -10.74
C ASN A 377 -9.68 -9.61 -9.70
N PHE A 378 -8.75 -9.19 -8.84
CA PHE A 378 -8.27 -10.03 -7.74
C PHE A 378 -9.40 -10.47 -6.80
N GLY A 379 -10.29 -9.53 -6.42
CA GLY A 379 -11.43 -9.80 -5.55
C GLY A 379 -12.38 -10.85 -6.15
N VAL A 380 -12.62 -10.76 -7.46
CA VAL A 380 -13.41 -11.75 -8.22
C VAL A 380 -12.69 -13.10 -8.24
N TRP A 381 -11.41 -13.13 -8.60
CA TRP A 381 -10.62 -14.36 -8.65
C TRP A 381 -10.65 -15.12 -7.32
N VAL A 382 -10.32 -14.44 -6.21
CA VAL A 382 -10.21 -15.10 -4.90
C VAL A 382 -11.56 -15.63 -4.44
N TYR A 383 -12.65 -14.88 -4.64
CA TYR A 383 -13.98 -15.33 -4.25
C TYR A 383 -14.42 -16.57 -5.04
N TYR A 384 -14.43 -16.46 -6.37
CA TYR A 384 -14.95 -17.54 -7.23
C TYR A 384 -14.05 -18.77 -7.25
N LEU A 385 -12.73 -18.61 -7.07
CA LEU A 385 -11.84 -19.78 -6.92
C LEU A 385 -12.19 -20.59 -5.69
N TRP A 386 -12.40 -19.94 -4.55
CA TRP A 386 -12.78 -20.63 -3.31
C TRP A 386 -14.16 -21.26 -3.43
N GLU A 387 -15.15 -20.51 -3.92
CA GLU A 387 -16.52 -21.01 -4.13
C GLU A 387 -16.56 -22.19 -5.12
N PHE A 388 -15.79 -22.14 -6.22
CA PHE A 388 -15.66 -23.24 -7.17
C PHE A 388 -15.07 -24.50 -6.50
N LEU A 389 -13.96 -24.35 -5.77
CA LEU A 389 -13.31 -25.49 -5.13
C LEU A 389 -14.17 -26.09 -4.00
N LEU A 390 -14.87 -25.26 -3.24
CA LEU A 390 -15.71 -25.70 -2.12
C LEU A 390 -17.03 -26.30 -2.57
N ARG A 391 -17.71 -25.72 -3.57
CA ARG A 391 -19.08 -26.13 -3.97
C ARG A 391 -19.14 -27.05 -5.18
N LEU A 392 -18.26 -26.87 -6.17
CA LEU A 392 -18.27 -27.68 -7.40
C LEU A 392 -17.30 -28.86 -7.31
N ARG A 393 -16.11 -28.67 -6.73
CA ARG A 393 -15.17 -29.77 -6.46
C ARG A 393 -15.37 -30.45 -5.11
N GLU A 394 -16.29 -29.94 -4.29
CA GLU A 394 -16.61 -30.46 -2.96
C GLU A 394 -15.36 -30.60 -2.05
N ALA A 395 -14.34 -29.79 -2.29
CA ALA A 395 -13.11 -29.82 -1.52
C ALA A 395 -13.37 -29.26 -0.12
N THR A 396 -12.72 -29.83 0.89
CA THR A 396 -12.82 -29.29 2.25
C THR A 396 -12.04 -27.97 2.36
N PRO A 397 -12.44 -27.00 3.21
CA PRO A 397 -11.70 -25.74 3.40
C PRO A 397 -10.19 -25.86 3.63
N LEU A 398 -9.74 -26.84 4.43
CA LEU A 398 -8.33 -27.17 4.65
C LEU A 398 -7.63 -27.64 3.38
N ASN A 399 -8.32 -28.44 2.56
CA ASN A 399 -7.79 -28.87 1.27
C ASN A 399 -7.63 -27.67 0.32
N VAL A 400 -8.62 -26.78 0.24
CA VAL A 400 -8.53 -25.54 -0.55
C VAL A 400 -7.41 -24.63 -0.04
N THR A 401 -7.26 -24.51 1.29
CA THR A 401 -6.14 -23.78 1.89
C THR A 401 -4.81 -24.34 1.44
N ALA A 402 -4.64 -25.68 1.47
CA ALA A 402 -3.42 -26.35 1.03
C ALA A 402 -3.14 -26.09 -0.47
N GLN A 403 -4.17 -26.09 -1.30
CA GLN A 403 -4.06 -25.75 -2.72
C GLN A 403 -3.61 -24.29 -2.97
N CYS A 404 -3.87 -23.38 -2.03
CA CYS A 404 -3.46 -21.97 -2.11
C CYS A 404 -2.04 -21.69 -1.58
N VAL A 405 -1.42 -22.61 -0.83
CA VAL A 405 -0.07 -22.41 -0.22
C VAL A 405 1.02 -22.05 -1.24
N PRO A 406 1.07 -22.64 -2.46
CA PRO A 406 2.06 -22.22 -3.45
C PRO A 406 2.01 -20.74 -3.80
N GLY A 407 0.86 -20.09 -3.65
CA GLY A 407 0.72 -18.63 -3.81
C GLY A 407 1.53 -17.83 -2.79
N THR A 408 1.71 -18.33 -1.56
CA THR A 408 2.61 -17.66 -0.60
C THR A 408 4.06 -17.74 -1.04
N VAL A 409 4.49 -18.90 -1.56
CA VAL A 409 5.86 -19.11 -2.04
C VAL A 409 6.14 -18.26 -3.27
N SER A 410 5.22 -18.23 -4.24
CA SER A 410 5.38 -17.38 -5.42
C SER A 410 5.27 -15.89 -5.09
N GLY A 411 4.46 -15.49 -4.11
CA GLY A 411 4.42 -14.10 -3.63
C GLY A 411 5.75 -13.63 -3.02
N LEU A 412 6.44 -14.47 -2.25
CA LEU A 412 7.79 -14.14 -1.78
C LEU A 412 8.76 -13.93 -2.95
N GLY A 413 8.70 -14.81 -3.97
CA GLY A 413 9.48 -14.65 -5.20
C GLY A 413 9.11 -13.39 -6.00
N ALA A 414 7.82 -13.10 -6.11
CA ALA A 414 7.28 -11.94 -6.81
C ALA A 414 7.73 -10.64 -6.13
N ALA A 415 7.65 -10.55 -4.80
CA ALA A 415 8.13 -9.40 -4.04
C ALA A 415 9.62 -9.13 -4.25
N MET A 416 10.46 -10.18 -4.28
CA MET A 416 11.89 -10.05 -4.61
C MET A 416 12.10 -9.56 -6.04
N MET A 417 11.36 -10.14 -6.99
CA MET A 417 11.41 -9.76 -8.40
C MET A 417 10.98 -8.31 -8.62
N THR A 418 9.94 -7.83 -7.93
CA THR A 418 9.51 -6.42 -7.99
C THR A 418 10.62 -5.48 -7.57
N GLY A 419 11.33 -5.77 -6.47
CA GLY A 419 12.46 -4.95 -6.01
C GLY A 419 13.57 -4.82 -7.06
N PHE A 420 13.89 -5.92 -7.74
CA PHE A 420 14.84 -5.93 -8.85
C PHE A 420 14.32 -5.15 -10.07
N LEU A 421 13.09 -5.42 -10.51
CA LEU A 421 12.51 -4.79 -11.70
C LEU A 421 12.36 -3.28 -11.54
N LEU A 422 11.95 -2.80 -10.36
CA LEU A 422 11.79 -1.36 -10.10
C LEU A 422 13.08 -0.54 -10.27
N SER A 423 14.25 -1.18 -10.17
CA SER A 423 15.56 -0.54 -10.35
C SER A 423 16.14 -0.69 -11.76
N HIS A 424 15.66 -1.63 -12.56
CA HIS A 424 16.24 -1.97 -13.87
C HIS A 424 15.31 -1.74 -15.06
N VAL A 425 14.00 -1.65 -14.83
CA VAL A 425 12.98 -1.61 -15.88
C VAL A 425 12.07 -0.41 -15.70
N LYS A 426 11.56 0.14 -16.83
CA LYS A 426 10.56 1.21 -16.76
C LYS A 426 9.30 0.73 -16.04
N LYS A 427 8.78 1.59 -15.16
CA LYS A 427 7.64 1.30 -14.28
C LYS A 427 6.36 1.00 -15.06
N SER A 428 6.19 1.59 -16.25
CA SER A 428 5.09 1.28 -17.16
C SER A 428 5.11 -0.16 -17.66
N TYR A 429 6.27 -0.72 -18.02
CA TYR A 429 6.39 -2.12 -18.42
C TYR A 429 6.03 -3.08 -17.27
N ILE A 430 6.43 -2.73 -16.04
CA ILE A 430 6.09 -3.50 -14.84
C ILE A 430 4.56 -3.51 -14.63
N MET A 431 3.90 -2.37 -14.86
CA MET A 431 2.44 -2.28 -14.78
C MET A 431 1.74 -3.14 -15.84
N VAL A 432 2.24 -3.15 -17.08
CA VAL A 432 1.72 -4.03 -18.16
C VAL A 432 1.87 -5.50 -17.77
N ALA A 433 3.05 -5.91 -17.27
CA ALA A 433 3.30 -7.27 -16.84
C ALA A 433 2.35 -7.71 -15.71
N SER A 434 2.09 -6.83 -14.75
CA SER A 434 1.11 -7.06 -13.69
C SER A 434 -0.31 -7.25 -14.23
N MET A 435 -0.79 -6.38 -15.13
CA MET A 435 -2.12 -6.50 -15.71
C MET A 435 -2.28 -7.78 -16.55
N LEU A 436 -1.21 -8.21 -17.23
CA LEU A 436 -1.20 -9.48 -17.96
C LEU A 436 -1.28 -10.67 -17.00
N ALA A 437 -0.56 -10.64 -15.88
CA ALA A 437 -0.64 -11.69 -14.86
C ALA A 437 -2.06 -11.80 -14.28
N PHE A 438 -2.74 -10.68 -13.99
CA PHE A 438 -4.16 -10.65 -13.58
C PHE A 438 -5.05 -11.37 -14.61
N CYS A 439 -4.86 -11.05 -15.89
CA CYS A 439 -5.64 -11.60 -16.99
C CYS A 439 -5.40 -13.10 -17.15
N ILE A 440 -4.14 -13.54 -17.21
CA ILE A 440 -3.76 -14.95 -17.35
C ILE A 440 -4.28 -15.78 -16.18
N GLY A 441 -4.13 -15.30 -14.94
CA GLY A 441 -4.63 -16.00 -13.75
C GLY A 441 -6.15 -16.23 -13.79
N ASN A 442 -6.90 -15.27 -14.33
CA ASN A 442 -8.36 -15.39 -14.48
C ASN A 442 -8.77 -16.23 -15.68
N ILE A 443 -8.04 -16.19 -16.79
CA ILE A 443 -8.25 -17.11 -17.93
C ILE A 443 -8.06 -18.56 -17.48
N LEU A 444 -6.97 -18.82 -16.73
CA LEU A 444 -6.72 -20.14 -16.16
C LEU A 444 -7.86 -20.56 -15.23
N ALA A 445 -8.36 -19.68 -14.37
CA ALA A 445 -9.49 -20.00 -13.48
C ALA A 445 -10.81 -20.23 -14.23
N ALA A 446 -11.14 -19.39 -15.22
CA ALA A 446 -12.38 -19.47 -15.98
C ALA A 446 -12.51 -20.74 -16.82
N THR A 447 -11.37 -21.24 -17.32
CA THR A 447 -11.32 -22.40 -18.22
C THR A 447 -11.22 -23.75 -17.49
N MET A 448 -11.24 -23.72 -16.15
CA MET A 448 -11.17 -24.93 -15.33
C MET A 448 -12.38 -25.83 -15.55
N SER A 449 -12.09 -27.12 -15.66
CA SER A 449 -13.11 -28.17 -15.54
C SER A 449 -13.29 -28.56 -14.07
N VAL A 450 -14.48 -29.05 -13.74
CA VAL A 450 -14.82 -29.50 -12.39
C VAL A 450 -13.97 -30.72 -12.02
N ASP A 451 -13.89 -31.72 -12.91
CA ASP A 451 -13.20 -32.99 -12.66
C ASP A 451 -11.68 -32.97 -12.92
N GLU A 452 -11.11 -31.79 -13.15
CA GLU A 452 -9.69 -31.66 -13.45
C GLU A 452 -8.78 -31.81 -12.24
N THR A 453 -7.57 -32.32 -12.49
CA THR A 453 -6.52 -32.37 -11.47
C THR A 453 -6.00 -30.98 -11.12
N TYR A 454 -5.62 -30.79 -9.86
CA TYR A 454 -5.06 -29.54 -9.33
C TYR A 454 -3.92 -28.97 -10.19
N TRP A 455 -3.03 -29.84 -10.68
CA TRP A 455 -1.82 -29.47 -11.42
C TRP A 455 -2.07 -28.87 -12.80
N ARG A 456 -3.24 -29.11 -13.41
CA ARG A 456 -3.50 -28.68 -14.78
C ARG A 456 -3.67 -27.17 -14.88
N GLN A 457 -4.46 -26.57 -14.01
CA GLN A 457 -4.82 -25.14 -14.10
C GLN A 457 -4.87 -24.45 -12.74
N THR A 458 -5.43 -25.10 -11.70
CA THR A 458 -5.55 -24.50 -10.35
C THR A 458 -4.19 -24.09 -9.80
N PHE A 459 -3.21 -24.98 -9.87
CA PHE A 459 -1.84 -24.71 -9.44
C PHE A 459 -1.26 -23.48 -10.13
N TRP A 460 -1.35 -23.39 -11.46
CA TRP A 460 -0.80 -22.28 -12.23
C TRP A 460 -1.54 -20.97 -12.01
N SER A 461 -2.86 -21.01 -11.84
CA SER A 461 -3.67 -19.84 -11.50
C SER A 461 -3.24 -19.25 -10.14
N VAL A 462 -3.09 -20.11 -9.13
CA VAL A 462 -2.60 -19.73 -7.79
C VAL A 462 -1.14 -19.25 -7.82
N LEU A 463 -0.29 -19.87 -8.64
CA LEU A 463 1.13 -19.52 -8.72
C LEU A 463 1.35 -18.14 -9.35
N ILE A 464 0.57 -17.78 -10.37
CA ILE A 464 0.70 -16.53 -11.13
C ILE A 464 0.09 -15.34 -10.38
N MET A 465 -1.02 -15.53 -9.68
CA MET A 465 -1.75 -14.42 -9.05
C MET A 465 -0.87 -13.52 -8.16
N PRO A 466 0.02 -14.01 -7.29
CA PRO A 466 0.84 -13.10 -6.48
C PRO A 466 1.74 -12.14 -7.28
N PHE A 467 2.16 -12.53 -8.49
CA PHE A 467 2.92 -11.64 -9.36
C PHE A 467 2.12 -10.40 -9.78
N ASP A 468 0.82 -10.51 -9.98
CA ASP A 468 0.01 -9.35 -10.32
C ASP A 468 -0.08 -8.34 -9.16
N MET A 469 -0.38 -8.81 -7.94
CA MET A 469 -0.50 -7.99 -6.74
C MET A 469 0.83 -7.33 -6.37
N ASP A 470 1.91 -8.12 -6.32
CA ASP A 470 3.21 -7.68 -5.84
C ASP A 470 3.97 -6.82 -6.85
N LEU A 471 3.65 -6.90 -8.15
CA LEU A 471 4.16 -5.96 -9.16
C LEU A 471 3.32 -4.68 -9.20
N SER A 472 1.99 -4.76 -9.14
CA SER A 472 1.13 -3.57 -9.28
C SER A 472 1.26 -2.60 -8.11
N PHE A 473 1.14 -3.07 -6.87
CA PHE A 473 1.00 -2.18 -5.71
C PHE A 473 2.24 -1.30 -5.46
N PRO A 474 3.47 -1.85 -5.39
CA PRO A 474 4.67 -1.04 -5.21
C PRO A 474 4.93 -0.11 -6.40
N THR A 475 4.70 -0.59 -7.63
CA THR A 475 4.89 0.20 -8.85
C THR A 475 3.92 1.37 -8.91
N ALA A 476 2.64 1.14 -8.60
CA ALA A 476 1.62 2.18 -8.58
C ALA A 476 1.88 3.20 -7.48
N THR A 477 2.28 2.75 -6.30
CA THR A 477 2.65 3.62 -5.18
C THR A 477 3.84 4.51 -5.57
N LEU A 478 4.84 3.97 -6.24
CA LEU A 478 6.01 4.73 -6.68
C LEU A 478 5.66 5.73 -7.79
N LEU A 479 4.89 5.32 -8.80
CA LEU A 479 4.42 6.20 -9.87
C LEU A 479 3.60 7.37 -9.29
N MET A 480 2.62 7.07 -8.43
CA MET A 480 1.79 8.08 -7.79
C MET A 480 2.62 9.02 -6.89
N SER A 481 3.61 8.48 -6.17
CA SER A 481 4.50 9.28 -5.32
C SER A 481 5.36 10.26 -6.10
N ASN A 482 5.75 9.92 -7.34
CA ASN A 482 6.54 10.81 -8.20
C ASN A 482 5.72 11.96 -8.79
N LEU A 483 4.38 11.83 -8.81
CA LEU A 483 3.46 12.85 -9.33
C LEU A 483 3.08 13.88 -8.26
N LEU A 484 3.33 13.59 -6.98
CA LEU A 484 2.99 14.48 -5.87
C LEU A 484 4.23 15.24 -5.37
N PRO A 485 4.04 16.45 -4.81
CA PRO A 485 5.13 17.21 -4.18
C PRO A 485 5.83 16.43 -3.06
N HIS A 486 7.12 16.75 -2.83
CA HIS A 486 7.88 16.20 -1.71
C HIS A 486 7.16 16.45 -0.37
N GLY A 487 6.99 15.39 0.43
CA GLY A 487 6.22 15.43 1.69
C GLY A 487 4.79 14.89 1.60
N GLN A 488 4.24 14.69 0.39
CA GLN A 488 2.89 14.13 0.18
C GLN A 488 2.88 12.64 -0.20
N GLN A 489 4.00 11.94 -0.07
CA GLN A 489 4.12 10.51 -0.42
C GLN A 489 3.18 9.60 0.39
N GLY A 490 2.86 9.99 1.63
CA GLY A 490 1.86 9.29 2.44
C GLY A 490 0.47 9.28 1.77
N ILE A 491 0.08 10.40 1.16
CA ILE A 491 -1.19 10.56 0.42
C ILE A 491 -1.19 9.65 -0.82
N ALA A 492 -0.07 9.57 -1.54
CA ALA A 492 0.04 8.67 -2.70
C ALA A 492 -0.19 7.21 -2.29
N ALA A 493 0.54 6.72 -1.29
CA ALA A 493 0.42 5.35 -0.82
C ALA A 493 -0.99 5.03 -0.26
N SER A 494 -1.58 5.95 0.51
CA SER A 494 -2.93 5.77 1.04
C SER A 494 -4.00 5.81 -0.04
N THR A 495 -3.83 6.63 -1.08
CA THR A 495 -4.75 6.67 -2.24
C THR A 495 -4.71 5.36 -3.00
N ILE A 496 -3.52 4.85 -3.32
CA ILE A 496 -3.37 3.53 -3.96
C ILE A 496 -3.98 2.43 -3.11
N ALA A 497 -3.70 2.41 -1.80
CA ALA A 497 -4.26 1.41 -0.89
C ALA A 497 -5.80 1.52 -0.77
N ALA A 498 -6.37 2.73 -0.81
CA ALA A 498 -7.81 2.92 -0.85
C ALA A 498 -8.42 2.34 -2.12
N THR A 499 -7.84 2.65 -3.28
CA THR A 499 -8.25 2.11 -4.57
C THR A 499 -8.19 0.58 -4.57
N VAL A 500 -7.10 -0.01 -4.09
CA VAL A 500 -6.95 -1.47 -3.98
C VAL A 500 -8.12 -2.12 -3.24
N ASN A 501 -8.39 -1.70 -2.00
CA ASN A 501 -9.39 -2.38 -1.17
C ASN A 501 -10.82 -2.06 -1.63
N TYR A 502 -11.09 -0.82 -2.04
CA TYR A 502 -12.41 -0.44 -2.53
C TYR A 502 -12.75 -1.15 -3.85
N SER A 503 -11.78 -1.24 -4.77
CA SER A 503 -11.96 -1.94 -6.04
C SER A 503 -12.14 -3.44 -5.88
N MET A 504 -11.47 -4.10 -4.93
CA MET A 504 -11.73 -5.53 -4.63
C MET A 504 -13.21 -5.79 -4.30
N SER A 505 -13.81 -4.94 -3.47
CA SER A 505 -15.25 -5.06 -3.14
C SER A 505 -16.14 -4.72 -4.34
N LEU A 506 -15.85 -3.62 -5.03
CA LEU A 506 -16.68 -3.19 -6.15
C LEU A 506 -16.65 -4.18 -7.32
N GLY A 507 -15.45 -4.68 -7.69
CA GLY A 507 -15.27 -5.66 -8.74
C GLY A 507 -16.02 -6.97 -8.45
N LEU A 508 -16.03 -7.38 -7.18
CA LEU A 508 -16.80 -8.54 -6.74
C LEU A 508 -18.31 -8.33 -6.94
N GLY A 509 -18.86 -7.16 -6.59
CA GLY A 509 -20.28 -6.85 -6.85
C GLY A 509 -20.66 -6.80 -8.34
N VAL A 510 -19.76 -6.31 -9.21
CA VAL A 510 -19.95 -6.38 -10.68
C VAL A 510 -20.04 -7.83 -11.15
N ALA A 511 -19.10 -8.68 -10.72
CA ALA A 511 -19.10 -10.09 -11.08
C ALA A 511 -20.31 -10.84 -10.52
N GLY A 512 -20.72 -10.54 -9.28
CA GLY A 512 -21.93 -11.09 -8.65
C GLY A 512 -23.20 -10.75 -9.42
N THR A 513 -23.27 -9.55 -10.01
CA THR A 513 -24.40 -9.17 -10.89
C THR A 513 -24.46 -10.07 -12.12
N VAL A 514 -23.31 -10.30 -12.77
CA VAL A 514 -23.26 -11.16 -13.97
C VAL A 514 -23.56 -12.61 -13.60
N GLU A 515 -23.04 -13.11 -12.49
CA GLU A 515 -23.39 -14.43 -11.96
C GLU A 515 -24.91 -14.57 -11.78
N ALA A 516 -25.54 -13.65 -11.06
CA ALA A 516 -26.97 -13.69 -10.77
C ALA A 516 -27.83 -13.70 -12.05
N GLN A 517 -27.41 -12.96 -13.08
CA GLN A 517 -28.13 -12.89 -14.36
C GLN A 517 -27.90 -14.12 -15.26
N VAL A 518 -26.73 -14.74 -15.23
CA VAL A 518 -26.34 -15.80 -16.18
C VAL A 518 -26.54 -17.21 -15.62
N LYS A 519 -26.51 -17.38 -14.29
CA LYS A 519 -26.56 -18.69 -13.62
C LYS A 519 -27.75 -19.55 -14.10
N HIS A 520 -28.97 -19.01 -14.13
CA HIS A 520 -30.19 -19.75 -14.55
C HIS A 520 -30.27 -21.21 -14.05
N GLY A 521 -29.86 -21.47 -12.80
CA GLY A 521 -29.82 -22.81 -12.19
C GLY A 521 -28.50 -23.58 -12.34
N ASP A 522 -27.61 -23.17 -13.24
CA ASP A 522 -26.27 -23.75 -13.44
C ASP A 522 -25.20 -22.91 -12.73
N LEU A 523 -24.73 -23.42 -11.59
CA LEU A 523 -23.72 -22.76 -10.76
C LEU A 523 -22.38 -22.56 -11.48
N LEU A 524 -21.96 -23.54 -12.29
CA LEU A 524 -20.70 -23.45 -13.05
C LEU A 524 -20.78 -22.32 -14.08
N LYS A 525 -21.92 -22.19 -14.76
CA LYS A 525 -22.16 -21.09 -15.71
C LYS A 525 -22.15 -19.74 -15.02
N GLY A 526 -22.72 -19.64 -13.81
CA GLY A 526 -22.67 -18.44 -12.98
C GLY A 526 -21.23 -18.04 -12.63
N PHE A 527 -20.43 -18.97 -12.09
CA PHE A 527 -19.04 -18.71 -11.72
C PHE A 527 -18.17 -18.33 -12.93
N ARG A 528 -18.38 -18.98 -14.08
CA ARG A 528 -17.74 -18.59 -15.35
C ARG A 528 -18.15 -17.18 -15.78
N GLY A 529 -19.42 -16.79 -15.61
CA GLY A 529 -19.86 -15.41 -15.85
C GLY A 529 -19.09 -14.39 -15.00
N GLY A 530 -18.89 -14.70 -13.72
CA GLY A 530 -18.05 -13.91 -12.82
C GLY A 530 -16.60 -13.79 -13.33
N TRP A 531 -15.95 -14.90 -13.67
CA TRP A 531 -14.58 -14.86 -14.19
C TRP A 531 -14.45 -14.21 -15.57
N TYR A 532 -15.40 -14.39 -16.49
CA TYR A 532 -15.37 -13.68 -17.78
C TYR A 532 -15.46 -12.17 -17.61
N THR A 533 -16.21 -11.71 -16.60
CA THR A 533 -16.23 -10.30 -16.20
C THR A 533 -14.85 -9.85 -15.72
N ALA A 534 -14.19 -10.66 -14.89
CA ALA A 534 -12.83 -10.43 -14.42
C ALA A 534 -11.82 -10.35 -15.59
N ILE A 535 -11.92 -11.26 -16.57
CA ILE A 535 -11.11 -11.25 -17.80
C ILE A 535 -11.36 -9.97 -18.61
N GLY A 536 -12.61 -9.52 -18.73
CA GLY A 536 -12.95 -8.26 -19.38
C GLY A 536 -12.30 -7.05 -18.67
N MET A 537 -12.43 -6.98 -17.35
CA MET A 537 -11.84 -5.90 -16.53
C MET A 537 -10.31 -5.88 -16.63
N SER A 538 -9.66 -7.04 -16.49
CA SER A 538 -8.21 -7.16 -16.61
C SER A 538 -7.72 -6.90 -18.04
N GLY A 539 -8.47 -7.30 -19.06
CA GLY A 539 -8.22 -6.95 -20.46
C GLY A 539 -8.26 -5.43 -20.71
N CYS A 540 -9.24 -4.73 -20.13
CA CYS A 540 -9.26 -3.25 -20.12
C CYS A 540 -8.04 -2.67 -19.39
N GLY A 541 -7.63 -3.28 -18.27
CA GLY A 541 -6.42 -2.89 -17.53
C GLY A 541 -5.14 -3.05 -18.34
N VAL A 542 -5.01 -4.16 -19.07
CA VAL A 542 -3.89 -4.42 -20.01
C VAL A 542 -3.90 -3.39 -21.13
N PHE A 543 -5.05 -3.13 -21.75
CA PHE A 543 -5.17 -2.12 -22.80
C PHE A 543 -4.74 -0.74 -22.30
N LEU A 544 -5.25 -0.33 -21.14
CA LEU A 544 -4.90 0.94 -20.50
C LEU A 544 -3.39 1.04 -20.24
N ALA A 545 -2.77 -0.04 -19.71
CA ALA A 545 -1.34 -0.12 -19.46
C ALA A 545 -0.49 -0.02 -20.74
N ILE A 546 -0.91 -0.70 -21.81
CA ILE A 546 -0.23 -0.64 -23.12
C ILE A 546 -0.35 0.76 -23.72
N VAL A 547 -1.53 1.39 -23.69
CA VAL A 547 -1.73 2.75 -24.20
C VAL A 547 -0.80 3.73 -23.48
N HIS A 548 -0.71 3.65 -22.15
CA HIS A 548 0.20 4.50 -21.39
C HIS A 548 1.66 4.26 -21.77
N CYS A 549 2.07 3.01 -21.90
CA CYS A 549 3.40 2.65 -22.35
C CYS A 549 3.75 3.26 -23.72
N VAL A 550 2.80 3.26 -24.67
CA VAL A 550 2.99 3.87 -25.99
C VAL A 550 3.07 5.39 -25.89
N VAL A 551 2.25 6.03 -25.05
CA VAL A 551 2.28 7.48 -24.81
C VAL A 551 3.62 7.90 -24.19
N GLU A 552 4.11 7.17 -23.21
CA GLU A 552 5.41 7.43 -22.57
C GLU A 552 6.55 7.30 -23.59
N TRP A 553 6.54 6.24 -24.41
CA TRP A 553 7.55 6.05 -25.46
C TRP A 553 7.56 7.18 -26.49
N ARG A 554 6.38 7.65 -26.92
CA ARG A 554 6.25 8.80 -27.84
C ARG A 554 6.74 10.12 -27.22
N LYS A 555 6.62 10.30 -25.90
CA LYS A 555 7.16 11.47 -25.20
C LYS A 555 8.69 11.40 -25.10
N SER A 556 9.26 10.23 -24.81
CA SER A 556 10.71 10.05 -24.76
C SER A 556 11.40 10.26 -26.13
N GLY A 557 10.75 9.88 -27.22
CA GLY A 557 11.28 10.07 -28.59
C GLY A 557 11.19 11.50 -29.14
N LYS A 558 10.57 12.44 -28.40
CA LYS A 558 10.39 13.84 -28.81
C LYS A 558 11.34 14.82 -28.10
N ILE A 559 12.21 14.35 -27.22
CA ILE A 559 13.27 15.19 -26.63
C ILE A 559 14.42 15.22 -27.65
N PRO A 560 14.72 16.36 -28.29
CA PRO A 560 15.92 16.47 -29.11
C PRO A 560 17.14 16.26 -28.21
N SER A 561 18.10 15.45 -28.65
CA SER A 561 19.41 15.38 -28.05
C SER A 561 20.06 16.77 -28.08
N GLU A 562 20.15 17.46 -26.94
CA GLU A 562 20.96 18.68 -26.76
C GLU A 562 22.47 18.36 -26.72
N ASP A 563 22.94 17.45 -27.59
CA ASP A 563 24.36 17.18 -27.83
C ASP A 563 24.64 17.34 -29.33
N GLY A 564 24.32 18.53 -29.86
CA GLY A 564 24.43 18.84 -31.29
C GLY A 564 24.90 20.26 -31.61
N THR A 565 25.53 20.96 -30.66
CA THR A 565 26.12 22.29 -30.89
C THR A 565 27.52 22.35 -30.29
N ASP A 566 28.52 22.03 -31.11
CA ASP A 566 29.72 22.85 -31.35
C ASP A 566 30.84 22.01 -31.95
N ALA A 567 30.82 21.85 -33.27
CA ALA A 567 32.03 21.58 -34.05
C ALA A 567 31.80 22.03 -35.49
N GLY A 568 32.26 23.25 -35.82
CA GLY A 568 32.39 23.66 -37.21
C GLY A 568 32.15 25.14 -37.49
N GLY A 569 32.98 26.02 -36.92
CA GLY A 569 33.01 27.40 -37.40
C GLY A 569 33.85 28.37 -36.58
N ARG A 570 35.18 28.34 -36.75
CA ARG A 570 36.02 29.51 -37.07
C ARG A 570 37.52 29.22 -36.88
N GLN A 571 38.24 29.47 -37.99
CA GLN A 571 39.68 29.67 -38.19
C GLN A 571 40.59 28.44 -38.13
#